data_AF-A0A9E1SZB0-F1
#
_entry.id   AF-A0A9E1SZB0-F1
#
_cell.length_a   1.000
_cell.length_b   1.000
_cell.length_c   1.000
_cell.angle_alpha   90.00
_cell.angle_beta   90.00
_cell.angle_gamma   90.00
#
_symmetry.space_group_name_H-M   'P 1'
#
loop_
_entity.id
_entity.type
_entity.pdbx_description
1 polymer ?
#
loop_
_entity_poly.entity_id
_entity_poly.type
_entity_poly.pdbx_seq_one_letter_code
_entity_poly.pdbx_strand_id
1 'polypeptide(L)'
;GAVQRNSNPQYFNWRPEYSSIEDAAIIKGKWQFSDGIAFIGNGTWDLDGGIFSRGSLGAELDHGRDVRTYIEYREIDISNDQYLAVGLQYELSKRYSLNFSPSWNFNNDKLQSLHFAVTRHYPEFDLVGLVNYNEIQDETSYGFRFDLLKF
;
A
#
# COMPACT_ATOMS: atom_id res chain seq x y z
N GLY A 1 -33.55 1.84 -13.62
CA GLY A 1 -32.99 1.06 -12.50
C GLY A 1 -31.85 1.86 -11.93
N ALA A 2 -31.92 2.19 -10.64
CA ALA A 2 -31.00 3.13 -10.01
C ALA A 2 -29.55 2.65 -10.12
N VAL A 3 -28.68 3.52 -10.63
CA VAL A 3 -27.23 3.31 -10.66
C VAL A 3 -26.77 3.33 -9.21
N GLN A 4 -26.24 2.21 -8.72
CA GLN A 4 -25.70 2.10 -7.38
C GLN A 4 -24.47 3.02 -7.31
N ARG A 5 -24.64 4.22 -6.73
CA ARG A 5 -23.54 5.14 -6.46
C ARG A 5 -22.57 4.43 -5.53
N ASN A 6 -21.32 4.32 -5.94
CA ASN A 6 -20.26 3.73 -5.13
C ASN A 6 -20.03 4.64 -3.92
N SER A 7 -20.11 4.10 -2.71
CA SER A 7 -19.97 4.86 -1.45
C SER A 7 -18.56 5.40 -1.21
N ASN A 8 -17.61 5.13 -2.11
CA ASN A 8 -16.25 5.62 -2.04
C ASN A 8 -15.94 6.48 -3.27
N PRO A 9 -15.60 7.76 -3.12
CA PRO A 9 -15.19 8.60 -4.22
C PRO A 9 -13.82 8.16 -4.77
N GLN A 10 -13.79 7.82 -6.06
CA GLN A 10 -12.58 7.32 -6.73
C GLN A 10 -12.57 7.81 -8.17
N TYR A 11 -11.38 8.13 -8.67
CA TYR A 11 -11.18 8.48 -10.06
C TYR A 11 -10.79 7.26 -10.89
N PHE A 12 -11.58 6.95 -11.91
CA PHE A 12 -11.34 5.87 -12.85
C PHE A 12 -10.85 6.42 -14.19
N ASN A 13 -9.54 6.34 -14.44
CA ASN A 13 -8.90 6.78 -15.70
C ASN A 13 -9.54 6.17 -16.97
N TRP A 14 -10.05 4.93 -16.88
CA TRP A 14 -10.58 4.18 -18.02
C TRP A 14 -12.09 4.39 -18.25
N ARG A 15 -12.80 5.01 -17.30
CA ARG A 15 -14.22 5.41 -17.40
C ARG A 15 -14.50 6.64 -16.51
N PRO A 16 -14.23 7.86 -16.99
CA PRO A 16 -14.42 9.08 -16.20
C PRO A 16 -15.88 9.29 -15.76
N GLU A 17 -16.86 8.81 -16.53
CA GLU A 17 -18.30 8.88 -16.26
C GLU A 17 -18.78 8.11 -15.02
N TYR A 18 -18.01 7.12 -14.53
CA TYR A 18 -18.26 6.45 -13.25
C TYR A 18 -17.47 7.07 -12.10
N SER A 19 -16.66 8.09 -12.38
CA SER A 19 -15.89 8.80 -11.37
C SER A 19 -16.77 9.88 -10.75
N SER A 20 -16.97 9.81 -9.44
CA SER A 20 -17.66 10.87 -8.67
C SER A 20 -16.68 11.98 -8.30
N ILE A 21 -15.97 12.53 -9.29
CA ILE A 21 -15.06 13.68 -9.07
C ILE A 21 -15.84 14.93 -8.69
N GLU A 22 -17.07 15.10 -9.17
CA GLU A 22 -17.91 16.26 -8.85
C GLU A 22 -18.08 16.46 -7.33
N ASP A 23 -18.09 15.36 -6.58
CA ASP A 23 -18.40 15.36 -5.14
C ASP A 23 -17.14 15.07 -4.29
N ALA A 24 -15.91 15.14 -4.85
CA ALA A 24 -14.70 14.79 -4.11
C ALA A 24 -13.43 15.57 -4.48
N ALA A 25 -12.67 15.95 -3.45
CA ALA A 25 -11.35 16.55 -3.58
C ALA A 25 -10.25 15.51 -3.31
N ILE A 26 -9.30 15.36 -4.25
CA ILE A 26 -8.17 14.44 -4.12
C ILE A 26 -6.87 15.25 -4.02
N ILE A 27 -6.11 15.03 -2.95
CA ILE A 27 -4.79 15.63 -2.75
C ILE A 27 -3.74 14.52 -2.77
N LYS A 28 -2.66 14.74 -3.51
CA LYS A 28 -1.48 13.88 -3.52
C LYS A 28 -0.24 14.75 -3.43
N GLY A 29 0.67 14.37 -2.55
CA GLY A 29 1.92 15.10 -2.33
C GLY A 29 3.08 14.12 -2.18
N LYS A 30 4.22 14.47 -2.78
CA LYS A 30 5.49 13.83 -2.49
C LYS A 30 6.51 14.93 -2.21
N TRP A 31 7.19 14.83 -1.08
CA TRP A 31 8.27 15.71 -0.72
C TRP A 31 9.56 14.91 -0.57
N GLN A 32 10.51 15.13 -1.48
CA GLN A 32 11.85 14.60 -1.38
C GLN A 32 12.67 15.51 -0.47
N PHE A 33 12.95 15.07 0.76
CA PHE A 33 13.71 15.87 1.72
C PHE A 33 15.22 15.79 1.44
N SER A 34 15.69 14.62 1.02
CA SER A 34 17.08 14.35 0.62
C SER A 34 17.12 13.19 -0.36
N ASP A 35 18.30 12.82 -0.87
CA ASP A 35 18.45 11.66 -1.77
C ASP A 35 17.96 10.34 -1.16
N GLY A 36 18.02 10.22 0.18
CA GLY A 36 17.61 9.03 0.90
C GLY A 36 16.27 9.13 1.64
N ILE A 37 15.63 10.31 1.71
CA ILE A 37 14.41 10.50 2.50
C ILE A 37 13.30 11.11 1.66
N ALA A 38 12.14 10.45 1.64
CA ALA A 38 10.94 10.95 0.99
C ALA A 38 9.72 10.83 1.91
N PHE A 39 8.89 11.87 1.90
CA PHE A 39 7.55 11.87 2.49
C PHE A 39 6.51 11.80 1.39
N ILE A 40 5.49 10.98 1.58
CA ILE A 40 4.42 10.73 0.61
C ILE A 40 3.10 10.87 1.35
N GLY A 41 2.16 11.59 0.76
CA GLY A 41 0.83 11.78 1.32
C GLY A 41 -0.23 11.69 0.23
N ASN A 42 -1.36 11.08 0.56
CA ASN A 42 -2.58 11.16 -0.24
C ASN A 42 -3.80 11.33 0.66
N GLY A 43 -4.83 12.00 0.15
CA GLY A 43 -6.08 12.20 0.84
C GLY A 43 -7.22 12.40 -0.15
N THR A 44 -8.38 11.90 0.22
CA THR A 44 -9.63 12.07 -0.51
C THR A 44 -10.68 12.57 0.47
N TRP A 45 -11.25 13.73 0.16
CA TRP A 45 -12.35 14.35 0.89
C TRP A 45 -13.62 14.28 0.05
N ASP A 46 -14.73 13.95 0.70
CA ASP A 46 -16.08 14.08 0.14
C ASP A 46 -16.57 15.52 0.36
N LEU A 47 -16.87 16.22 -0.73
CA LEU A 47 -17.28 17.61 -0.74
C LEU A 47 -18.78 17.80 -0.46
N ASP A 48 -19.59 16.77 -0.72
CA ASP A 48 -21.04 16.78 -0.46
C ASP A 48 -21.33 16.54 1.02
N GLY A 49 -20.65 15.57 1.62
CA GLY A 49 -20.77 15.23 3.04
C GLY A 49 -19.91 16.09 3.96
N GLY A 50 -18.86 16.73 3.43
CA GLY A 50 -17.85 17.43 4.23
C GLY A 50 -17.00 16.48 5.08
N ILE A 51 -16.98 15.18 4.76
CA ILE A 51 -16.33 14.12 5.53
C ILE A 51 -15.03 13.71 4.85
N PHE A 52 -13.99 13.45 5.64
CA PHE A 52 -12.75 12.88 5.15
C PHE A 52 -12.96 11.39 4.86
N SER A 53 -12.85 10.96 3.61
CA SER A 53 -13.15 9.56 3.25
C SER A 53 -11.98 8.63 3.53
N ARG A 54 -10.77 9.03 3.13
CA ARG A 54 -9.56 8.21 3.23
C ARG A 54 -8.32 9.06 3.04
N GLY A 55 -7.23 8.70 3.72
CA GLY A 55 -5.91 9.16 3.32
C GLY A 55 -4.79 8.32 3.90
N SER A 56 -3.59 8.52 3.38
CA SER A 56 -2.37 7.94 3.94
C SER A 56 -1.23 8.95 3.95
N LEU A 57 -0.36 8.79 4.93
CA LEU A 57 0.89 9.50 5.10
C LEU A 57 1.99 8.47 5.33
N GLY A 58 3.08 8.60 4.60
CA GLY A 58 4.20 7.70 4.70
C GLY A 58 5.53 8.41 4.59
N ALA A 59 6.55 7.76 5.12
CA ALA A 59 7.93 8.14 4.96
C ALA A 59 8.74 6.93 4.49
N GLU A 60 9.69 7.18 3.61
CA GLU A 60 10.61 6.19 3.10
C GLU A 60 12.03 6.66 3.35
N LEU A 61 12.87 5.71 3.79
CA LEU A 61 14.30 5.89 4.00
C LEU A 61 15.05 4.85 3.16
N ASP A 62 15.85 5.35 2.23
CA ASP A 62 16.82 4.61 1.45
C ASP A 62 18.18 4.67 2.15
N HIS A 63 18.68 3.52 2.60
CA HIS A 63 19.97 3.42 3.28
C HIS A 63 21.14 3.33 2.27
N GLY A 64 20.84 3.42 0.97
CA GLY A 64 21.77 3.61 -0.15
C GLY A 64 22.37 2.33 -0.72
N ARG A 65 22.76 1.37 0.12
CA ARG A 65 23.49 0.18 -0.37
C ARG A 65 22.58 -0.89 -0.93
N ASP A 66 21.59 -1.32 -0.16
CA ASP A 66 20.73 -2.47 -0.51
C ASP A 66 19.44 -2.50 0.33
N VAL A 67 19.25 -1.55 1.24
CA VAL A 67 18.19 -1.58 2.25
C VAL A 67 17.30 -0.34 2.09
N ARG A 68 16.00 -0.57 2.00
CA ARG A 68 14.98 0.48 2.03
C ARG A 68 13.97 0.15 3.11
N THR A 69 13.62 1.14 3.90
CA THR A 69 12.60 1.01 4.94
C THR A 69 11.52 2.05 4.73
N TYR A 70 10.28 1.69 5.03
CA TYR A 70 9.17 2.63 5.01
C TYR A 70 8.27 2.47 6.23
N ILE A 71 7.55 3.52 6.53
CA ILE A 71 6.43 3.54 7.44
C ILE A 71 5.26 4.24 6.76
N GLU A 72 4.07 3.66 6.82
CA GLU A 72 2.84 4.22 6.28
C GLU A 72 1.76 4.18 7.36
N TYR A 73 1.18 5.34 7.64
CA TYR A 73 -0.09 5.46 8.35
C TYR A 73 -1.21 5.68 7.33
N ARG A 74 -2.32 4.97 7.48
CA ARG A 74 -3.49 5.10 6.61
C ARG A 74 -4.77 5.03 7.40
N GLU A 75 -5.72 5.88 7.03
CA GLU A 75 -7.04 5.95 7.63
C GLU A 75 -8.12 5.81 6.57
N ILE A 76 -9.16 5.04 6.88
CA ILE A 76 -10.32 4.77 6.04
C ILE A 76 -11.57 5.00 6.89
N ASP A 77 -12.26 6.11 6.67
CA ASP A 77 -13.37 6.57 7.51
C ASP A 77 -14.60 5.64 7.41
N ILE A 78 -14.91 5.14 6.21
CA ILE A 78 -16.07 4.26 5.96
C ILE A 78 -16.07 3.01 6.86
N SER A 79 -14.90 2.44 7.13
CA SER A 79 -14.75 1.30 8.03
C SER A 79 -14.24 1.68 9.42
N ASN A 80 -14.04 2.98 9.67
CA ASN A 80 -13.38 3.53 10.86
C ASN A 80 -12.06 2.79 11.17
N ASP A 81 -11.31 2.45 10.13
CA ASP A 81 -10.06 1.70 10.28
C ASP A 81 -8.85 2.60 10.15
N GLN A 82 -7.92 2.42 11.07
CA GLN A 82 -6.63 3.07 11.09
C GLN A 82 -5.55 2.00 11.04
N TYR A 83 -4.66 2.11 10.05
CA TYR A 83 -3.61 1.14 9.80
C TYR A 83 -2.24 1.80 9.94
N LEU A 84 -1.32 1.10 10.58
CA LEU A 84 0.10 1.40 10.51
C LEU A 84 0.81 0.23 9.83
N ALA A 85 1.59 0.50 8.80
CA ALA A 85 2.45 -0.47 8.16
C ALA A 85 3.90 -0.04 8.28
N VAL A 86 4.77 -1.00 8.57
CA VAL A 86 6.21 -0.82 8.46
C VAL A 86 6.69 -1.80 7.39
N GLY A 87 7.70 -1.42 6.63
CA GLY A 87 8.29 -2.33 5.64
C GLY A 87 9.79 -2.21 5.57
N LEU A 88 10.41 -3.34 5.25
CA LEU A 88 11.82 -3.52 5.00
C LEU A 88 11.97 -4.24 3.66
N GLN A 89 12.70 -3.62 2.75
CA GLN A 89 13.14 -4.22 1.50
C GLN A 89 14.65 -4.35 1.58
N TYR A 90 15.16 -5.55 1.31
CA TYR A 90 16.59 -5.83 1.37
C TYR A 90 17.04 -6.61 0.14
N GLU A 91 17.93 -6.00 -0.64
CA GLU A 91 18.66 -6.62 -1.74
C GLU A 91 19.82 -7.45 -1.18
N LEU A 92 19.58 -8.73 -0.86
CA LEU A 92 20.60 -9.62 -0.33
C LEU A 92 21.75 -9.82 -1.34
N SER A 93 21.41 -9.84 -2.64
CA SER A 93 22.35 -9.88 -3.75
C SER A 93 21.63 -9.52 -5.06
N LYS A 94 22.38 -9.38 -6.16
CA LYS A 94 21.80 -9.24 -7.52
C LYS A 94 20.82 -10.34 -7.93
N ARG A 95 20.78 -11.46 -7.19
CA ARG A 95 19.90 -12.61 -7.49
C ARG A 95 18.77 -12.78 -6.49
N TYR A 96 18.78 -12.08 -5.36
CA TYR A 96 17.83 -12.30 -4.28
C TYR A 96 17.46 -11.01 -3.58
N SER A 97 16.17 -10.76 -3.44
CA SER A 97 15.61 -9.69 -2.61
C SER A 97 14.63 -10.25 -1.58
N LEU A 98 14.53 -9.56 -0.46
CA LEU A 98 13.65 -9.87 0.65
C LEU A 98 12.71 -8.70 0.89
N ASN A 99 11.44 -8.98 1.14
CA ASN A 99 10.46 -8.00 1.58
C ASN A 99 9.81 -8.50 2.86
N PHE A 100 9.78 -7.66 3.88
CA PHE A 100 9.10 -7.91 5.14
C PHE A 100 8.25 -6.71 5.50
N SER A 101 6.96 -6.91 5.71
CA SER A 101 6.04 -5.83 6.08
C SER A 101 4.96 -6.29 7.06
N PRO A 102 5.10 -5.98 8.36
CA PRO A 102 4.00 -6.06 9.30
C PRO A 102 3.08 -4.85 9.18
N SER A 103 1.80 -5.07 9.46
CA SER A 103 0.80 -4.01 9.61
C SER A 103 -0.07 -4.24 10.83
N TRP A 104 -0.52 -3.14 11.44
CA TRP A 104 -1.40 -3.11 12.61
C TRP A 104 -2.69 -2.38 12.25
N ASN A 105 -3.81 -2.83 12.82
CA ASN A 105 -5.08 -2.12 12.79
C ASN A 105 -5.35 -1.55 14.20
N PHE A 106 -5.31 -0.24 14.33
CA PHE A 106 -5.52 0.48 15.59
C PHE A 106 -6.97 0.52 16.06
N ASN A 107 -7.94 0.28 15.18
CA ASN A 107 -9.34 0.15 15.61
C ASN A 107 -9.55 -1.13 16.45
N ASN A 108 -8.74 -2.16 16.20
CA ASN A 108 -8.79 -3.43 16.92
C ASN A 108 -7.61 -3.65 17.88
N ASP A 109 -6.68 -2.68 17.99
CA ASP A 109 -5.43 -2.75 18.77
C ASP A 109 -4.60 -4.04 18.54
N LYS A 110 -4.61 -4.55 17.30
CA LYS A 110 -3.99 -5.83 16.94
C LYS A 110 -3.07 -5.72 15.73
N LEU A 111 -2.13 -6.64 15.64
CA LEU A 111 -1.46 -6.91 14.37
C LEU A 111 -2.54 -7.33 13.36
N GLN A 112 -2.56 -6.70 12.21
CA GLN A 112 -3.47 -7.03 11.12
C GLN A 112 -2.87 -8.16 10.28
N SER A 113 -1.65 -7.94 9.80
CA SER A 113 -0.98 -8.90 8.92
C SER A 113 0.53 -8.82 9.00
N LEU A 114 1.18 -9.93 8.70
CA LEU A 114 2.62 -10.02 8.48
C LEU A 114 2.85 -10.56 7.07
N HIS A 115 3.52 -9.77 6.25
CA HIS A 115 3.93 -10.14 4.90
C HIS A 115 5.42 -10.46 4.88
N PHE A 116 5.80 -11.59 4.30
CA PHE A 116 7.17 -11.93 3.99
C PHE A 116 7.26 -12.46 2.55
N ALA A 117 8.18 -11.91 1.77
CA ALA A 117 8.45 -12.36 0.43
C ALA A 117 9.95 -12.53 0.19
N VAL A 118 10.30 -13.60 -0.53
CA VAL A 118 11.64 -13.81 -1.08
C VAL A 118 11.51 -13.85 -2.59
N THR A 119 12.21 -12.96 -3.27
CA THR A 119 12.27 -12.95 -4.72
C THR A 119 13.63 -13.45 -5.15
N ARG A 120 13.65 -14.36 -6.13
CA ARG A 120 14.85 -14.75 -6.86
C ARG A 120 14.76 -14.18 -8.27
N HIS A 121 15.77 -13.40 -8.64
CA HIS A 121 15.85 -12.72 -9.92
C HIS A 121 16.53 -13.60 -10.98
N TYR A 122 15.86 -13.79 -12.11
CA TYR A 122 16.41 -14.39 -13.33
C TYR A 122 16.41 -13.37 -14.47
N PRO A 123 17.19 -13.60 -15.56
CA PRO A 123 17.23 -12.67 -16.68
C PRO A 123 15.88 -12.44 -17.39
N GLU A 124 14.96 -13.41 -17.31
CA GLU A 124 13.70 -13.44 -18.07
C GLU A 124 12.46 -13.33 -17.16
N PHE A 125 12.60 -13.63 -15.87
CA PHE A 125 11.48 -13.65 -14.93
C PHE A 125 11.97 -13.51 -13.47
N ASP A 126 11.05 -13.12 -12.60
CA ASP A 126 11.24 -13.18 -11.16
C ASP A 126 10.40 -14.31 -10.55
N LEU A 127 11.02 -15.12 -9.69
CA LEU A 127 10.33 -16.12 -8.88
C LEU A 127 10.14 -15.59 -7.47
N VAL A 128 8.89 -15.41 -7.06
CA VAL A 128 8.54 -14.83 -5.76
C VAL A 128 7.89 -15.90 -4.89
N GLY A 129 8.49 -16.22 -3.75
CA GLY A 129 7.88 -17.01 -2.69
C GLY A 129 7.29 -16.08 -1.63
N LEU A 130 6.05 -16.33 -1.21
CA LEU A 130 5.26 -15.44 -0.36
C LEU A 130 4.71 -16.19 0.83
N VAL A 131 4.78 -15.56 2.00
CA VAL A 131 4.11 -15.97 3.23
C VAL A 131 3.32 -14.78 3.76
N ASN A 132 2.03 -14.97 3.99
CA ASN A 132 1.15 -13.98 4.57
C ASN A 132 0.51 -14.59 5.81
N TYR A 133 0.60 -13.90 6.93
CA TYR A 133 -0.15 -14.22 8.14
C TYR A 133 -1.15 -13.09 8.40
N ASN A 134 -2.41 -13.43 8.67
CA ASN A 134 -3.47 -12.50 9.04
C ASN A 134 -4.01 -12.90 10.41
N GLU A 135 -3.70 -12.11 11.43
CA GLU A 135 -4.07 -12.43 12.82
C GLU A 135 -5.57 -12.22 13.08
N ILE A 136 -6.23 -11.29 12.38
CA ILE A 136 -7.67 -11.07 12.54
C ILE A 136 -8.47 -12.30 12.10
N GLN A 137 -8.01 -12.98 11.05
CA GLN A 137 -8.64 -14.19 10.51
C GLN A 137 -8.01 -15.49 11.02
N ASP A 138 -6.93 -15.41 11.80
CA ASP A 138 -6.08 -16.54 12.21
C ASP A 138 -5.69 -17.43 11.01
N GLU A 139 -5.31 -16.80 9.90
CA GLU A 139 -5.00 -17.49 8.65
C GLU A 139 -3.54 -17.28 8.26
N THR A 140 -2.88 -18.35 7.83
CA THR A 140 -1.58 -18.28 7.16
C THR A 140 -1.70 -18.78 5.72
N SER A 141 -1.37 -17.93 4.76
CA SER A 141 -1.39 -18.23 3.33
C SER A 141 0.03 -18.26 2.78
N TYR A 142 0.30 -19.24 1.92
CA TYR A 142 1.60 -19.41 1.25
C TYR A 142 1.37 -19.38 -0.26
N GLY A 143 2.31 -18.81 -1.00
CA GLY A 143 2.16 -18.71 -2.46
C GLY A 143 3.48 -18.61 -3.18
N PHE A 144 3.44 -18.99 -4.46
CA PHE A 144 4.50 -18.72 -5.42
C PHE A 144 3.93 -17.92 -6.58
N ARG A 145 4.67 -16.91 -7.04
CA ARG A 145 4.32 -16.08 -8.19
C ARG A 145 5.50 -16.02 -9.15
N PHE A 146 5.17 -16.04 -10.44
CA PHE A 146 6.12 -15.85 -11.54
C PHE A 146 5.80 -14.54 -12.24
N ASP A 147 6.73 -13.59 -12.18
CA ASP A 147 6.59 -12.29 -12.81
C ASP A 147 7.50 -12.26 -14.05
N LEU A 148 6.93 -12.37 -15.25
CA LEU A 148 7.66 -12.28 -16.51
C LEU A 148 8.15 -10.85 -16.73
N LEU A 149 9.45 -10.69 -16.97
CA LEU A 149 10.02 -9.41 -17.35
C LEU A 149 9.67 -9.18 -18.82
N LYS A 150 8.74 -8.24 -19.09
CA LYS A 150 8.39 -7.87 -20.46
C LYS A 150 9.60 -7.18 -21.12
N PHE A 151 10.00 -7.70 -22.27
CA PHE A 151 10.98 -7.10 -23.18
C PHE A 151 10.33 -6.04 -24.07
#